data_AF-A0A2T7WE72-F1
#
_entry.id   AF-A0A2T7WE72-F1
#
_cell.length_a   1.000
_cell.length_b   1.000
_cell.length_c   1.000
_cell.angle_alpha   90.00
_cell.angle_beta   90.00
_cell.angle_gamma   90.00
#
_symmetry.space_group_name_H-M   'P 1'
#
loop_
_entity.id
_entity.type
_entity.pdbx_description
1 polymer ?
#
loop_
_entity_poly.entity_id
_entity_poly.type
_entity_poly.pdbx_seq_one_letter_code
_entity_poly.pdbx_strand_id
1 'polypeptide(L)'
;MRWVSFTDRYGAQDRDDIALDRLAELLATIAVFDGDDEHRSISVSDSDAWNLEFYPDWLLFENVEVGGGEVGRLRGLSDKERLEIADEFIRGDFDALRARPWGS
;
A
#
# COMPACT_ATOMS: atom_id res chain seq x y z
N MET A 1 -0.01 -2.22 20.70
CA MET A 1 -1.28 -2.00 19.95
C MET A 1 -0.85 -1.60 18.56
N ARG A 2 -1.28 -2.35 17.54
CA ARG A 2 -0.94 -2.06 16.15
C ARG A 2 -1.66 -0.78 15.71
N TRP A 3 -0.95 0.11 15.02
CA TRP A 3 -1.55 1.26 14.34
C TRP A 3 -1.18 1.20 12.86
N VAL A 4 -2.03 1.80 12.02
CA VAL A 4 -1.85 1.88 10.58
C VAL A 4 -1.74 3.35 10.20
N SER A 5 -0.95 3.66 9.17
CA SER A 5 -0.82 4.99 8.60
C SER A 5 -0.88 4.94 7.09
N PHE A 6 -1.45 5.98 6.48
CA PHE A 6 -1.30 6.25 5.06
C PHE A 6 -0.20 7.29 4.84
N THR A 7 0.60 7.10 3.80
CA THR A 7 1.55 8.11 3.31
C THR A 7 1.15 8.46 1.90
N ASP A 8 0.89 9.75 1.64
CA ASP A 8 0.55 10.22 0.29
C ASP A 8 1.80 10.33 -0.60
N ARG A 9 1.57 10.66 -1.88
CA ARG A 9 2.64 10.82 -2.87
C ARG A 9 3.62 11.97 -2.60
N TYR A 10 3.31 12.85 -1.65
CA TYR A 10 4.17 13.94 -1.21
C TYR A 10 4.89 13.61 0.11
N GLY A 11 4.73 12.38 0.62
CA GLY A 11 5.32 11.93 1.88
C GLY A 11 4.56 12.40 3.12
N ALA A 12 3.37 12.99 2.98
CA ALA A 12 2.57 13.39 4.14
C ALA A 12 1.89 12.15 4.74
N GLN A 13 2.13 11.92 6.03
CA GLN A 13 1.59 10.79 6.77
C GLN A 13 0.31 11.17 7.52
N ASP A 14 -0.71 10.31 7.42
CA ASP A 14 -1.97 10.38 8.16
C ASP A 14 -2.17 9.09 8.97
N ARG A 15 -2.72 9.23 10.18
CA ARG A 15 -3.02 8.15 11.13
C ARG A 15 -4.45 8.19 11.65
N ASP A 16 -5.20 9.26 11.34
CA ASP A 16 -6.51 9.51 11.92
C ASP A 16 -7.63 9.05 10.98
N ASP A 17 -7.46 9.17 9.66
CA ASP A 17 -8.46 8.81 8.64
C ASP A 17 -8.09 7.54 7.85
N ILE A 18 -7.97 6.42 8.57
CA ILE A 18 -7.66 5.11 7.96
C ILE A 18 -8.94 4.43 7.47
N ALA A 19 -9.39 4.82 6.28
CA ALA A 19 -10.57 4.29 5.60
C ALA A 19 -10.31 3.97 4.11
N LEU A 20 -11.08 3.03 3.56
CA LEU A 20 -10.94 2.64 2.14
C LEU A 20 -11.32 3.77 1.17
N ASP A 21 -12.29 4.61 1.53
CA ASP A 21 -12.64 5.78 0.71
C ASP A 21 -11.46 6.75 0.61
N ARG A 22 -10.77 6.99 1.73
CA ARG A 22 -9.56 7.81 1.76
C ARG A 22 -8.43 7.21 0.93
N LEU A 23 -8.26 5.89 1.00
CA LEU A 23 -7.30 5.19 0.14
C LEU A 23 -7.65 5.34 -1.36
N ALA A 24 -8.94 5.23 -1.73
CA ALA A 24 -9.37 5.40 -3.11
C ALA A 24 -9.03 6.81 -3.64
N GLU A 25 -9.17 7.84 -2.81
CA GLU A 25 -8.72 9.20 -3.14
C GLU A 25 -7.21 9.27 -3.38
N LEU A 26 -6.40 8.66 -2.51
CA LEU A 26 -4.95 8.61 -2.66
C LEU A 26 -4.54 7.86 -3.93
N LEU A 27 -5.19 6.73 -4.26
CA LEU A 27 -4.94 5.97 -5.48
C LEU A 27 -5.21 6.82 -6.74
N ALA A 28 -6.24 7.67 -6.71
CA ALA A 28 -6.51 8.61 -7.80
C ALA A 28 -5.38 9.64 -7.99
N THR A 29 -4.67 10.04 -6.92
CA THR A 29 -3.55 11.00 -7.02
C THR A 29 -2.33 10.46 -7.75
N ILE A 30 -2.15 9.14 -7.80
CA ILE A 30 -1.04 8.48 -8.50
C ILE A 30 -1.44 7.92 -9.87
N ALA A 31 -2.74 7.87 -10.18
CA ALA A 31 -3.26 7.29 -11.43
C ALA A 31 -2.87 8.10 -12.69
N VAL A 32 -2.87 9.43 -12.60
CA VAL A 32 -2.56 10.33 -13.71
C VAL A 32 -1.12 10.79 -13.63
N PHE A 33 -0.40 10.74 -14.75
CA PHE A 33 0.94 11.32 -14.85
C PHE A 33 0.85 12.85 -14.90
N ASP A 34 1.49 13.53 -13.97
CA ASP A 34 1.52 15.00 -13.86
C ASP A 34 2.91 15.61 -14.08
N GLY A 35 3.89 14.81 -14.51
CA GLY A 35 5.26 15.26 -14.79
C GLY A 35 6.29 14.89 -13.73
N ASP A 36 5.88 14.29 -12.61
CA ASP A 36 6.77 13.75 -11.59
C ASP A 36 6.77 12.21 -11.69
N ASP A 37 7.84 11.64 -12.24
CA ASP A 37 8.05 10.19 -12.32
C ASP A 37 8.71 9.63 -11.05
N GLU A 38 9.32 10.48 -10.21
CA GLU A 38 10.15 10.04 -9.09
C GLU A 38 9.28 9.62 -7.90
N HIS A 39 8.07 10.19 -7.74
CA HIS A 39 7.19 9.97 -6.58
C HIS A 39 5.73 9.67 -6.95
N ARG A 40 5.49 8.61 -7.73
CA ARG A 40 4.12 8.12 -8.04
C ARG A 40 3.70 6.92 -7.21
N SER A 41 3.99 6.96 -5.91
CA SER A 41 3.53 5.93 -4.97
C SER A 41 2.81 6.50 -3.77
N ILE A 42 1.96 5.69 -3.17
CA ILE A 42 1.38 5.90 -1.84
C ILE A 42 1.66 4.64 -1.01
N SER A 43 1.68 4.78 0.32
CA SER A 43 1.93 3.64 1.22
C SER A 43 0.82 3.47 2.24
N VAL A 44 0.52 2.21 2.55
CA VAL A 44 -0.19 1.80 3.75
C VAL A 44 0.81 1.03 4.61
N SER A 45 1.15 1.57 5.77
CA SER A 45 2.16 0.97 6.65
C SER A 45 1.59 0.76 8.05
N ASP A 46 2.18 -0.14 8.82
CA ASP A 46 1.82 -0.33 10.23
C ASP A 46 3.00 -0.13 11.19
N SER A 47 2.67 -0.18 12.49
CA SER A 47 3.63 -0.01 13.58
C SER A 47 4.75 -1.05 13.63
N ASP A 48 4.60 -2.16 12.91
CA ASP A 48 5.52 -3.30 12.91
C ASP A 48 6.37 -3.30 11.62
N ALA A 49 6.44 -2.14 10.96
CA ALA A 49 7.21 -1.85 9.75
C ALA A 49 6.78 -2.66 8.52
N TRP A 50 5.59 -3.26 8.52
CA TRP A 50 5.01 -3.76 7.29
C TRP A 50 4.57 -2.58 6.42
N ASN A 51 4.81 -2.70 5.12
CA ASN A 51 4.52 -1.68 4.13
C ASN A 51 3.85 -2.31 2.91
N LEU A 52 2.70 -1.76 2.54
CA LEU A 52 2.02 -2.03 1.29
C LEU A 52 2.08 -0.76 0.45
N GLU A 53 2.98 -0.74 -0.53
CA GLU A 53 3.20 0.42 -1.40
C GLU A 53 2.51 0.25 -2.74
N PHE A 54 1.76 1.26 -3.16
CA PHE A 54 0.99 1.27 -4.40
C PHE A 54 1.63 2.18 -5.41
N TYR A 55 1.92 1.65 -6.59
CA TYR A 55 2.33 2.35 -7.79
C TYR A 55 1.18 2.33 -8.81
N PRO A 56 1.22 3.10 -9.92
CA PRO A 56 0.09 3.21 -10.83
C PRO A 56 -0.40 1.87 -11.40
N ASP A 57 0.52 0.93 -11.66
CA ASP A 57 0.26 -0.34 -12.34
C ASP A 57 0.64 -1.59 -11.52
N TRP A 58 1.23 -1.40 -10.34
CA TRP A 58 1.67 -2.48 -9.46
C TRP A 58 1.64 -2.09 -7.99
N LEU A 59 1.81 -3.06 -7.09
CA LEU A 59 2.03 -2.83 -5.67
C LEU A 59 3.11 -3.76 -5.12
N LEU A 60 3.71 -3.33 -4.02
CA LEU A 60 4.79 -4.00 -3.28
C LEU A 60 4.30 -4.32 -1.87
N PHE A 61 4.61 -5.51 -1.37
CA PHE A 61 4.44 -5.84 0.03
C PHE A 61 5.77 -6.28 0.64
N GLU A 62 6.18 -5.60 1.70
CA GLU A 62 7.48 -5.81 2.33
C GLU A 62 7.45 -5.46 3.82
N ASN A 63 8.51 -5.86 4.53
CA ASN A 63 8.84 -5.30 5.84
C ASN A 63 10.10 -4.43 5.72
N VAL A 64 10.00 -3.16 6.10
CA VAL A 64 11.07 -2.15 5.89
C VAL A 64 12.09 -2.07 7.03
N GLU A 65 11.98 -2.90 8.06
CA GLU A 65 12.99 -2.94 9.12
C GLU A 65 14.32 -3.55 8.64
N VAL A 66 15.38 -3.30 9.42
CA VAL A 66 16.68 -3.92 9.18
C VAL A 66 16.56 -5.43 9.30
N GLY A 67 16.82 -6.15 8.21
CA GLY A 67 16.64 -7.60 8.13
C GLY A 67 15.22 -8.04 7.75
N GLY A 68 14.31 -7.10 7.52
CA GLY A 68 13.06 -7.31 6.82
C GLY A 68 13.28 -7.68 5.35
N GLY A 69 12.19 -8.01 4.66
CA GLY A 69 12.26 -8.48 3.28
C GLY A 69 11.00 -8.21 2.49
N GLU A 70 11.17 -8.21 1.17
CA GLU A 70 10.09 -8.16 0.19
C GLU A 70 9.35 -9.51 0.18
N VAL A 71 8.02 -9.47 0.33
CA VAL A 71 7.14 -10.61 0.07
C VAL A 71 6.92 -10.77 -1.43
N GLY A 72 6.75 -9.65 -2.13
CA GLY A 72 6.75 -9.60 -3.59
C GLY A 72 5.87 -8.48 -4.14
N ARG A 73 5.55 -8.60 -5.42
CA ARG A 73 4.77 -7.62 -6.18
C ARG A 73 3.56 -8.24 -6.84
N LEU A 74 2.51 -7.44 -6.97
CA LEU A 74 1.34 -7.75 -7.79
C LEU A 74 1.18 -6.69 -8.87
N ARG A 75 0.75 -7.10 -10.07
CA ARG A 75 0.54 -6.24 -11.24
C ARG A 75 -0.82 -6.51 -11.86
N GLY A 76 -1.31 -5.57 -12.68
CA GLY A 76 -2.53 -5.75 -13.46
C GLY A 76 -3.80 -5.86 -12.60
N LEU A 77 -3.77 -5.23 -11.42
CA LEU A 77 -4.89 -5.20 -10.48
C LEU A 77 -5.89 -4.12 -10.88
N SER A 78 -7.17 -4.44 -10.76
CA SER A 78 -8.24 -3.44 -10.75
C SER A 78 -8.22 -2.60 -9.46
N ASP A 79 -8.83 -1.41 -9.48
CA ASP A 79 -8.94 -0.58 -8.28
C ASP A 79 -9.66 -1.32 -7.14
N LYS A 80 -10.66 -2.14 -7.47
CA LYS A 80 -11.35 -2.99 -6.50
C LYS A 80 -10.38 -3.96 -5.80
N GLU A 81 -9.55 -4.66 -6.56
CA GLU A 81 -8.56 -5.59 -5.99
C GLU A 81 -7.52 -4.85 -5.13
N ARG A 82 -7.10 -3.65 -5.53
CA ARG A 82 -6.17 -2.82 -4.75
C ARG A 82 -6.79 -2.41 -3.40
N LEU A 83 -8.07 -2.04 -3.38
CA LEU A 83 -8.80 -1.74 -2.14
C LEU A 83 -8.98 -2.98 -1.27
N GLU A 84 -9.30 -4.15 -1.84
CA GLU A 84 -9.41 -5.42 -1.09
C GLU A 84 -8.07 -5.81 -0.43
N ILE A 85 -6.95 -5.65 -1.12
CA ILE A 85 -5.61 -5.93 -0.58
C ILE A 85 -5.28 -4.98 0.58
N ALA A 86 -5.59 -3.69 0.42
CA ALA A 86 -5.37 -2.73 1.49
C ALA A 86 -6.27 -3.00 2.72
N ASP A 87 -7.49 -3.43 2.48
CA ASP A 87 -8.45 -3.78 3.51
C ASP A 87 -7.98 -4.98 4.35
N GLU A 88 -7.42 -6.01 3.70
CA GLU A 88 -6.71 -7.12 4.37
C GLU A 88 -5.58 -6.59 5.27
N PHE A 89 -4.74 -5.70 4.73
CA PHE A 89 -3.65 -5.07 5.48
C PHE A 89 -4.18 -4.26 6.68
N ILE A 90 -5.18 -3.39 6.47
CA ILE A 90 -5.73 -2.51 7.52
C ILE A 90 -6.31 -3.35 8.67
N ARG A 91 -7.04 -4.41 8.36
CA ARG A 91 -7.60 -5.34 9.36
C ARG A 91 -6.56 -6.24 10.02
N GLY A 92 -5.35 -6.31 9.46
CA GLY A 92 -4.29 -7.18 9.95
C GLY A 92 -4.46 -8.65 9.55
N ASP A 93 -5.22 -8.92 8.49
CA ASP A 93 -5.38 -10.26 7.91
C ASP A 93 -4.18 -10.61 7.02
N PHE A 94 -3.01 -10.72 7.67
CA PHE A 94 -1.76 -11.00 6.99
C PHE A 94 -1.69 -12.42 6.40
N ASP A 95 -2.52 -13.35 6.89
CA ASP A 95 -2.61 -14.70 6.33
C ASP A 95 -3.28 -14.67 4.96
N ALA A 96 -4.42 -13.96 4.82
CA ALA A 96 -5.05 -13.73 3.52
C ALA A 96 -4.11 -12.95 2.58
N LEU A 97 -3.49 -11.88 3.10
CA LEU A 97 -2.58 -11.06 2.30
C LEU A 97 -1.41 -11.88 1.74
N ARG A 98 -0.77 -12.73 2.56
CA ARG A 98 0.36 -13.59 2.12
C ARG A 98 -0.06 -14.76 1.24
N ALA A 99 -1.31 -15.18 1.26
CA ALA A 99 -1.83 -16.25 0.40
C ALA A 99 -2.00 -15.83 -1.08
N ARG A 100 -1.92 -14.52 -1.37
CA ARG A 100 -1.99 -13.99 -2.74
C ARG A 100 -0.79 -14.43 -3.59
N PRO A 101 -0.92 -14.45 -4.93
CA PRO A 101 0.13 -14.94 -5.83
C PRO A 101 1.22 -13.89 -6.06
N TRP A 102 1.93 -13.50 -5.00
CA TRP A 102 3.03 -12.54 -5.05
C TRP A 102 4.11 -13.00 -6.04
N GLY A 103 4.47 -12.11 -6.96
CA GLY A 103 5.56 -12.31 -7.89
C GLY A 103 6.88 -11.74 -7.37
N SER A 104 7.98 -12.25 -7.91
CA SER A 104 9.33 -11.67 -7.79
C SER A 104 9.61 -10.68 -8.94
#